data_AF-A0A972SZS7-F1
#
_entry.id   AF-A0A972SZS7-F1
#
_cell.length_a   1.000
_cell.length_b   1.000
_cell.length_c   1.000
_cell.angle_alpha   90.00
_cell.angle_beta   90.00
_cell.angle_gamma   90.00
#
_symmetry.space_group_name_H-M   'P 1'
#
loop_
_entity.id
_entity.type
_entity.pdbx_description
1 polymer ?
#
loop_
_entity_poly.entity_id
_entity_poly.type
_entity_poly.pdbx_seq_one_letter_code
_entity_poly.pdbx_strand_id
1 'polypeptide(L)'
;MKALIFALIGLIFWGIAPLFGKIGLVQTAPGLALFIRSATITAILLVWLVGSGQAAGLAAVPPRGWLFIGLEGVCASLLGHLAYYTALKAGEVSVVSPIMASFPVVTVLLAFLLLGEKYTPGKLLGTLLIVVGVFLVRR
;
A
#
# COMPACT_ATOMS: atom_id res chain seq x y z
N MET A 1 11.82 18.46 2.52
CA MET A 1 11.27 18.86 1.21
C MET A 1 11.25 17.73 0.18
N LYS A 2 12.36 17.03 -0.11
CA LYS A 2 12.37 15.92 -1.10
C LYS A 2 11.35 14.80 -0.83
N ALA A 3 11.24 14.36 0.43
CA ALA A 3 10.28 13.32 0.83
C ALA A 3 8.82 13.69 0.53
N LEU A 4 8.45 14.96 0.72
CA LEU A 4 7.10 15.46 0.43
C LEU A 4 6.78 15.36 -1.06
N ILE A 5 7.74 15.71 -1.92
CA ILE A 5 7.57 15.64 -3.39
C ILE A 5 7.31 14.20 -3.82
N PHE A 6 8.11 13.24 -3.35
CA PHE A 6 7.91 11.82 -3.68
C PHE A 6 6.60 11.27 -3.12
N ALA A 7 6.20 11.70 -1.92
CA ALA A 7 4.91 11.34 -1.34
C ALA A 7 3.73 11.86 -2.18
N LEU A 8 3.81 13.10 -2.69
CA LEU A 8 2.78 13.68 -3.55
C LEU A 8 2.68 12.97 -4.91
N ILE A 9 3.82 12.60 -5.50
CA ILE A 9 3.84 11.78 -6.72
C ILE A 9 3.17 10.44 -6.43
N GLY A 10 3.55 9.79 -5.32
CA GLY A 10 2.94 8.54 -4.87
C GLY A 10 1.43 8.66 -4.67
N LEU A 11 0.96 9.76 -4.09
CA LEU A 11 -0.46 10.06 -3.87
C LEU A 11 -1.24 10.09 -5.18
N ILE A 12 -0.70 10.70 -6.25
CA ILE A 12 -1.37 10.74 -7.55
C ILE A 12 -1.57 9.32 -8.09
N PHE A 13 -0.51 8.51 -8.09
CA PHE A 13 -0.59 7.14 -8.60
C PHE A 13 -1.48 6.23 -7.73
N TRP A 14 -1.41 6.38 -6.40
CA TRP A 14 -2.29 5.69 -5.46
C TRP A 14 -3.75 6.13 -5.58
N GLY A 15 -4.04 7.35 -6.04
CA GLY A 15 -5.39 7.81 -6.32
C GLY A 15 -5.97 7.26 -7.62
N ILE A 16 -5.15 7.10 -8.66
CA ILE A 16 -5.58 6.61 -9.98
C ILE A 16 -5.67 5.07 -10.01
N ALA A 17 -4.73 4.36 -9.40
CA ALA A 17 -4.64 2.89 -9.44
C ALA A 17 -5.93 2.14 -9.04
N PRO A 18 -6.69 2.56 -8.00
CA PRO A 18 -7.99 1.99 -7.66
C PRO A 18 -8.98 1.93 -8.82
N LEU A 19 -8.96 2.92 -9.73
CA LEU A 19 -9.88 2.97 -10.86
C LEU A 19 -9.60 1.83 -11.84
N PHE A 20 -8.33 1.61 -12.20
CA PHE A 20 -7.93 0.47 -13.02
C PHE A 20 -8.24 -0.86 -12.34
N GLY A 21 -8.00 -0.95 -11.03
CA GLY A 21 -8.35 -2.14 -10.25
C GLY A 21 -9.85 -2.46 -10.29
N LYS A 22 -10.70 -1.46 -10.09
CA LYS A 22 -12.16 -1.64 -10.13
C LYS A 22 -12.64 -2.10 -11.51
N ILE A 23 -12.13 -1.48 -12.57
CA ILE A 23 -12.47 -1.85 -13.97
C ILE A 23 -12.03 -3.30 -14.25
N GLY A 24 -10.81 -3.67 -13.87
CA GLY A 24 -10.29 -5.03 -14.07
C GLY A 24 -11.02 -6.11 -13.25
N LEU A 25 -11.65 -5.75 -12.13
CA LEU A 25 -12.33 -6.71 -11.24
C LEU A 25 -13.75 -7.08 -11.67
N VAL A 26 -14.32 -6.42 -12.69
CA VAL A 26 -15.73 -6.62 -13.10
C VAL A 26 -16.01 -8.10 -13.40
N GLN A 27 -15.16 -8.76 -14.19
CA GLN A 27 -15.31 -10.17 -14.57
C GLN A 27 -14.22 -11.08 -13.98
N THR A 28 -13.34 -10.55 -13.13
CA THR A 28 -12.17 -11.28 -12.63
C THR A 28 -12.28 -11.50 -11.12
N ALA A 29 -12.00 -12.71 -10.66
CA ALA A 29 -11.94 -12.99 -9.22
C ALA A 29 -10.78 -12.19 -8.56
N PRO A 30 -10.94 -11.63 -7.34
CA PRO A 30 -9.91 -10.83 -6.68
C PRO A 30 -8.53 -11.49 -6.62
N GLY A 31 -8.47 -12.79 -6.30
CA GLY A 31 -7.22 -13.54 -6.27
C GLY A 31 -6.54 -13.64 -7.63
N LEU A 32 -7.32 -13.86 -8.71
CA LEU A 32 -6.79 -13.90 -10.07
C LEU A 32 -6.28 -12.53 -10.52
N ALA A 33 -7.04 -11.46 -10.24
CA ALA A 33 -6.62 -10.09 -10.53
C ALA A 33 -5.32 -9.72 -9.78
N LEU A 34 -5.21 -10.12 -8.51
CA LEU A 34 -4.00 -9.90 -7.71
C LEU A 34 -2.80 -10.67 -8.27
N PHE A 35 -3.01 -11.92 -8.69
CA PHE A 35 -1.96 -12.71 -9.34
C PHE A 35 -1.48 -12.05 -10.63
N ILE A 36 -2.40 -11.69 -11.54
CA ILE A 36 -2.07 -11.01 -12.80
C ILE A 36 -1.27 -9.72 -12.52
N ARG A 37 -1.79 -8.85 -11.65
CA ARG A 37 -1.12 -7.60 -11.25
C ARG A 37 0.30 -7.85 -10.77
N SER A 38 0.48 -8.82 -9.86
CA SER A 38 1.76 -9.10 -9.23
C SER A 38 2.75 -9.73 -10.20
N ALA A 39 2.30 -10.67 -11.04
CA ALA A 39 3.12 -11.27 -12.08
C ALA A 39 3.60 -10.23 -13.10
N THR A 40 2.72 -9.33 -13.55
CA THR A 40 3.08 -8.25 -14.49
C THR A 40 4.16 -7.34 -13.91
N ILE A 41 3.99 -6.85 -12.67
CA ILE A 41 4.98 -5.94 -12.08
C ILE A 41 6.30 -6.66 -11.76
N THR A 42 6.26 -7.92 -11.30
CA THR A 42 7.47 -8.72 -11.07
C THR A 42 8.25 -8.89 -12.36
N ALA A 43 7.61 -9.19 -13.49
CA ALA A 43 8.29 -9.32 -14.78
C ALA A 43 8.98 -8.01 -15.20
N ILE A 44 8.29 -6.86 -15.07
CA ILE A 44 8.85 -5.54 -15.38
C ILE A 44 10.04 -5.21 -14.47
N LEU A 45 9.91 -5.46 -13.16
CA LEU A 45 10.97 -5.21 -12.18
C LEU A 45 12.19 -6.09 -12.41
N LEU A 46 12.02 -7.34 -12.84
CA LEU A 46 13.14 -8.22 -13.19
C LEU A 46 13.93 -7.64 -14.38
N VAL A 47 13.25 -7.19 -15.42
CA VAL A 47 13.90 -6.54 -16.58
C VAL A 47 14.65 -5.28 -16.14
N TRP A 48 14.01 -4.43 -15.32
CA TRP A 48 14.65 -3.23 -14.79
C TRP A 48 15.85 -3.53 -13.88
N LEU A 49 15.75 -4.54 -13.01
CA LEU A 49 16.81 -4.92 -12.08
C LEU A 49 18.07 -5.39 -12.82
N VAL A 50 17.88 -6.21 -13.86
CA VAL A 50 18.98 -6.69 -14.70
C VAL A 50 19.53 -5.52 -15.54
N GLY A 51 18.67 -4.74 -16.20
CA GLY A 51 19.09 -3.63 -17.06
C GLY A 51 19.77 -2.47 -16.31
N SER A 52 19.45 -2.28 -15.03
CA SER A 52 20.09 -1.26 -14.18
C SER A 52 21.41 -1.71 -13.56
N GLY A 53 21.82 -2.97 -13.74
CA GLY A 53 23.04 -3.53 -13.14
C GLY A 53 22.98 -3.73 -11.62
N GLN A 54 21.80 -3.53 -11.00
CA GLN A 54 21.64 -3.61 -9.54
C GLN A 54 21.41 -5.04 -9.02
N ALA A 55 21.35 -6.04 -9.90
CA ALA A 55 21.14 -7.44 -9.52
C ALA A 55 22.18 -7.95 -8.50
N ALA A 56 23.44 -7.53 -8.61
CA ALA A 56 24.48 -7.89 -7.64
C ALA A 56 24.20 -7.36 -6.22
N GLY A 57 23.43 -6.27 -6.10
CA GLY A 57 23.02 -5.69 -4.83
C GLY A 57 22.11 -6.60 -4.01
N LEU A 58 21.43 -7.57 -4.63
CA LEU A 58 20.60 -8.56 -3.92
C LEU A 58 21.42 -9.38 -2.91
N ALA A 59 22.65 -9.75 -3.28
CA ALA A 59 23.54 -10.53 -2.42
C ALA A 59 24.07 -9.70 -1.23
N ALA A 60 24.08 -8.38 -1.36
CA ALA A 60 24.50 -7.47 -0.29
C ALA A 60 23.40 -7.20 0.73
N VAL A 61 22.14 -7.56 0.45
CA VAL A 61 21.02 -7.36 1.38
C VAL A 61 21.14 -8.38 2.53
N PRO A 62 21.20 -7.94 3.80
CA PRO A 62 21.33 -8.84 4.94
C PRO A 62 20.06 -9.70 5.11
N PRO A 63 20.16 -10.91 5.71
CA PRO A 63 19.01 -11.82 5.90
C PRO A 63 17.83 -11.16 6.64
N ARG A 64 18.14 -10.27 7.59
CA ARG A 64 17.13 -9.49 8.31
C ARG A 64 16.34 -8.56 7.36
N GLY A 65 17.02 -7.95 6.38
CA GLY A 65 16.37 -7.13 5.35
C GLY A 65 15.41 -7.95 4.49
N TRP A 66 15.85 -9.13 4.03
CA TRP A 66 14.99 -10.07 3.31
C TRP A 66 13.75 -10.46 4.10
N LEU A 67 13.90 -10.75 5.40
CA LEU A 67 12.78 -11.12 6.26
C LEU A 67 11.74 -9.98 6.37
N PHE A 68 12.17 -8.76 6.73
CA PHE A 68 11.23 -7.66 6.94
C PHE A 68 10.59 -7.19 5.63
N ILE A 69 11.33 -7.16 4.52
CA ILE A 69 10.78 -6.85 3.20
C ILE A 69 9.81 -7.94 2.74
N GLY A 70 10.13 -9.21 2.99
CA GLY A 70 9.23 -10.33 2.69
C GLY A 70 7.93 -10.27 3.49
N LEU A 71 8.02 -10.00 4.80
CA LEU A 71 6.86 -9.82 5.66
C LEU A 71 5.99 -8.62 5.23
N GLU A 72 6.62 -7.51 4.85
CA GLU A 72 5.91 -6.36 4.27
C GLU A 72 5.14 -6.78 3.00
N GLY A 73 5.78 -7.51 2.09
CA GLY A 73 5.14 -8.02 0.88
C GLY A 73 3.95 -8.94 1.18
N VAL A 74 4.05 -9.82 2.17
CA VAL A 74 2.93 -10.68 2.60
C VAL A 74 1.78 -9.84 3.16
N CYS A 75 2.07 -8.91 4.08
CA CYS A 75 1.06 -8.07 4.71
C CYS A 75 0.38 -7.12 3.72
N ALA A 76 1.14 -6.35 2.95
CA ALA A 76 0.62 -5.33 2.05
C ALA A 76 0.11 -5.94 0.73
N SER A 77 0.92 -6.78 0.08
CA SER A 77 0.59 -7.26 -1.27
C SER A 77 -0.26 -8.52 -1.28
N LEU A 78 -0.01 -9.52 -0.43
CA LEU A 78 -0.84 -10.73 -0.44
C LEU A 78 -2.15 -10.51 0.32
N LEU A 79 -2.06 -10.25 1.63
CA LEU A 79 -3.25 -10.15 2.49
C LEU A 79 -4.00 -8.83 2.26
N GLY A 80 -3.27 -7.71 2.30
CA GLY A 80 -3.81 -6.36 2.15
C GLY A 80 -4.51 -6.15 0.81
N HIS A 81 -3.82 -6.40 -0.31
CA HIS A 81 -4.45 -6.23 -1.62
C HIS A 81 -5.53 -7.27 -1.93
N LEU A 82 -5.47 -8.49 -1.38
CA LEU A 82 -6.56 -9.45 -1.57
C LEU A 82 -7.84 -8.97 -0.87
N ALA A 83 -7.73 -8.50 0.37
CA ALA A 83 -8.84 -7.89 1.09
C ALA A 83 -9.33 -6.62 0.37
N TYR A 84 -8.40 -5.76 -0.08
CA TYR A 84 -8.69 -4.55 -0.83
C TYR A 84 -9.45 -4.85 -2.13
N TYR A 85 -8.99 -5.79 -2.96
CA TYR A 85 -9.63 -6.14 -4.23
C TYR A 85 -10.98 -6.80 -4.01
N THR A 86 -11.13 -7.58 -2.94
CA THR A 86 -12.43 -8.14 -2.56
C THR A 86 -13.42 -7.03 -2.19
N ALA A 87 -12.99 -6.07 -1.37
CA ALA A 87 -13.81 -4.91 -1.01
C ALA A 87 -14.11 -4.02 -2.22
N LEU A 88 -13.11 -3.75 -3.06
CA LEU A 88 -13.23 -2.93 -4.26
C LEU A 88 -14.16 -3.56 -5.28
N LYS A 89 -14.18 -4.90 -5.40
CA LYS A 89 -15.12 -5.60 -6.26
C LYS A 89 -16.55 -5.42 -5.76
N ALA A 90 -16.77 -5.58 -4.45
CA ALA A 90 -18.09 -5.53 -3.82
C ALA A 90 -18.65 -4.11 -3.60
N GLY A 91 -17.80 -3.09 -3.45
CA GLY A 91 -18.21 -1.73 -3.07
C GLY A 91 -17.75 -0.65 -4.05
N GLU A 92 -18.12 0.59 -3.78
CA GLU A 92 -17.73 1.75 -4.58
C GLU A 92 -16.29 2.18 -4.29
N VAL A 93 -15.57 2.62 -5.33
CA VAL A 93 -14.18 3.08 -5.20
C VAL A 93 -14.09 4.30 -4.28
N SER A 94 -15.08 5.19 -4.34
CA SER A 94 -15.26 6.39 -3.51
C SER A 94 -15.37 6.08 -2.02
N VAL A 95 -15.88 4.90 -1.64
CA VAL A 95 -16.02 4.49 -0.24
C VAL A 95 -14.85 3.63 0.21
N VAL A 96 -14.44 2.66 -0.60
CA VAL A 96 -13.40 1.69 -0.25
C VAL A 96 -12.02 2.35 -0.18
N SER A 97 -11.70 3.27 -1.11
CA SER A 97 -10.36 3.87 -1.17
C SER A 97 -10.07 4.77 0.05
N PRO A 98 -10.98 5.64 0.51
CA PRO A 98 -10.77 6.43 1.73
C PRO A 98 -10.67 5.57 2.99
N ILE A 99 -11.49 4.50 3.11
CA ILE A 99 -11.37 3.54 4.20
C ILE A 99 -9.98 2.92 4.22
N MET A 100 -9.47 2.47 3.07
CA MET A 100 -8.12 1.92 2.97
C MET A 100 -7.06 2.98 3.28
N ALA A 101 -7.25 4.22 2.85
CA ALA A 101 -6.36 5.35 3.12
C ALA A 101 -6.30 5.76 4.61
N SER A 102 -7.16 5.19 5.46
CA SER A 102 -7.08 5.36 6.92
C SER A 102 -6.03 4.49 7.62
N PHE A 103 -5.34 3.60 6.90
CA PHE A 103 -4.29 2.75 7.46
C PHE A 103 -3.19 3.49 8.26
N PRO A 104 -2.85 4.78 8.02
CA PRO A 104 -1.89 5.49 8.86
C PRO A 104 -2.27 5.53 10.34
N VAL A 105 -3.56 5.38 10.69
CA VAL A 105 -4.01 5.22 12.08
C VAL A 105 -3.35 3.99 12.73
N VAL A 106 -3.34 2.86 12.01
CA VAL A 106 -2.70 1.62 12.46
C VAL A 106 -1.19 1.79 12.46
N THR A 107 -0.61 2.40 11.42
CA THR A 107 0.84 2.62 11.31
C THR A 107 1.38 3.47 12.47
N VAL A 108 0.73 4.59 12.80
CA VAL A 108 1.17 5.48 13.88
C VAL A 108 1.09 4.79 15.24
N LEU A 109 0.03 4.00 15.47
CA LEU A 109 -0.11 3.20 16.69
C LEU A 109 0.98 2.12 16.80
N LEU A 110 1.23 1.37 15.73
CA LEU A 110 2.29 0.35 15.72
C LEU A 110 3.69 0.97 15.79
N ALA A 111 3.93 2.12 15.18
CA ALA A 111 5.21 2.82 15.27
C ALA A 111 5.50 3.29 16.70
N PHE A 112 4.48 3.74 17.43
CA PHE A 112 4.61 4.01 18.86
C PHE A 112 4.98 2.76 19.65
N LEU A 113 4.24 1.67 19.45
CA LEU A 113 4.39 0.44 20.24
C LEU A 113 5.66 -0.36 19.92
N LEU A 114 6.06 -0.43 18.65
CA LEU A 114 7.13 -1.32 18.17
C LEU A 114 8.44 -0.58 17.86
N LEU A 115 8.36 0.67 17.39
CA LEU A 115 9.52 1.47 17.00
C LEU A 115 9.90 2.51 18.06
N GLY A 116 9.08 2.67 19.11
CA GLY A 116 9.31 3.63 20.20
C GLY A 116 9.20 5.09 19.74
N GLU A 117 8.49 5.36 18.64
CA GLU A 117 8.29 6.73 18.18
C GLU A 117 7.51 7.55 19.22
N LYS A 118 7.93 8.80 19.47
CA LYS A 118 7.17 9.69 20.37
C LYS A 118 5.81 10.03 19.77
N TYR A 119 4.76 9.81 20.55
CA TYR A 119 3.41 10.31 20.27
C TYR A 119 3.35 11.79 20.64
N THR A 120 3.18 12.65 19.63
CA THR A 120 2.92 14.08 19.89
C THR A 120 1.43 14.35 19.84
N PRO A 121 0.90 15.35 20.58
CA PRO A 121 -0.50 15.74 20.49
C PRO A 121 -0.93 16.09 19.05
N GLY A 122 -0.02 16.65 18.25
CA GLY A 122 -0.27 16.92 16.83
C GLY A 122 -0.47 15.66 15.99
N LYS A 123 0.33 14.60 16.21
CA LYS A 123 0.12 13.30 15.54
C LYS A 123 -1.25 12.72 15.92
N LEU A 124 -1.63 12.76 17.20
CA LEU A 124 -2.92 12.27 17.67
C LEU A 124 -4.09 13.02 17.01
N LEU A 125 -4.05 14.35 17.01
CA LEU A 125 -5.10 15.16 16.39
C LEU A 125 -5.21 14.89 14.89
N GLY A 126 -4.08 14.82 14.19
CA GLY A 126 -4.05 14.47 12.76
C GLY A 126 -4.65 13.08 12.49
N THR A 127 -4.30 12.07 13.29
CA THR A 127 -4.87 10.73 13.20
C THR A 127 -6.39 10.74 13.43
N LEU A 128 -6.89 11.48 14.42
CA LEU A 128 -8.33 11.63 14.67
C LEU A 128 -9.04 12.30 13.48
N LEU A 129 -8.45 13.34 12.89
CA LEU A 129 -9.01 14.00 11.71
C LEU A 129 -9.08 13.08 10.49
N ILE A 130 -8.10 12.19 10.29
CA ILE A 130 -8.16 11.16 9.24
C ILE A 130 -9.36 10.24 9.46
N VAL A 131 -9.55 9.74 10.69
CA VAL A 131 -10.69 8.86 11.03
C VAL A 131 -12.03 9.55 10.78
N VAL A 132 -12.17 10.81 11.24
CA VAL A 132 -13.38 11.61 11.02
C VAL A 132 -13.63 11.84 9.53
N GLY A 133 -12.60 12.22 8.77
CA GLY A 133 -12.72 12.45 7.33
C GLY A 133 -13.19 11.20 6.59
N VAL A 134 -12.62 10.04 6.90
CA VAL A 134 -13.01 8.77 6.30
C VAL A 134 -14.44 8.35 6.68
N PHE A 135 -14.85 8.60 7.93
CA PHE A 135 -16.23 8.35 8.36
C PHE A 135 -17.25 9.22 7.61
N LEU A 136 -16.89 10.48 7.31
CA LEU A 136 -17.75 11.38 6.53
C LEU A 136 -17.87 10.94 5.07
N VAL A 137 -16.78 10.50 4.43
CA VAL A 137 -16.80 10.03 3.03
C VAL A 137 -17.55 8.71 2.85
N ARG A 138 -17.75 7.94 3.93
CA ARG A 138 -18.53 6.69 3.89
C ARG A 138 -20.03 6.92 3.64
N ARG A 139 -20.57 8.10 3.98
CA ARG A 139 -22.00 8.43 3.84
C ARG A 139 -22.30 9.01 2.46
#